data_AF-A0A2G6WLI7-F1
#
_entry.id   AF-A0A2G6WLI7-F1
#
_cell.length_a   1.000
_cell.length_b   1.000
_cell.length_c   1.000
_cell.angle_alpha   90.00
_cell.angle_beta   90.00
_cell.angle_gamma   90.00
#
_symmetry.space_group_name_H-M   'P 1'
#
loop_
_entity.id
_entity.type
_entity.pdbx_description
1 polymer ?
#
loop_
_entity_poly.entity_id
_entity_poly.type
_entity_poly.pdbx_seq_one_letter_code
_entity_poly.pdbx_strand_id
1 'polypeptide(L)'
;MKAFEKSVYIEYPVSAQFKKIVLSNMESYDGTKKEQLKSFLEDLQKNGCICGMISEFVYNSDCRKFYIQHLDDLENIRYEIEDSLGESVKNRHRLPHYTFLCWLCFEEYCFDIYRNSFE
;
A
#
# COMPACT_ATOMS: atom_id res chain seq x y z
N MET A 1 3.03 -1.64 -16.17
CA MET A 1 1.65 -2.10 -16.40
C MET A 1 0.74 -0.89 -16.30
N LYS A 2 -0.23 -0.72 -17.20
CA LYS A 2 -1.14 0.46 -17.23
C LYS A 2 -2.00 0.60 -15.97
N ALA A 3 -2.20 -0.47 -15.20
CA ALA A 3 -2.97 -0.45 -13.95
C ALA A 3 -2.42 0.60 -12.95
N PHE A 4 -1.10 0.67 -12.78
CA PHE A 4 -0.46 1.61 -11.86
C PHE A 4 -0.57 3.08 -12.32
N GLU A 5 -0.74 3.31 -13.62
CA GLU A 5 -0.85 4.67 -14.19
C GLU A 5 -2.21 5.31 -13.92
N LYS A 6 -3.19 4.51 -13.49
CA LYS A 6 -4.53 4.98 -13.15
C LYS A 6 -4.69 5.38 -11.69
N SER A 7 -3.68 5.14 -10.86
CA SER A 7 -3.80 5.42 -9.44
C SER A 7 -3.78 6.92 -9.17
N VAL A 8 -4.64 7.38 -8.27
CA VAL A 8 -4.64 8.79 -7.83
C VAL A 8 -3.35 9.16 -7.11
N TYR A 9 -2.66 8.17 -6.53
CA TYR A 9 -1.42 8.35 -5.80
C TYR A 9 -0.16 8.41 -6.69
N ILE A 10 -0.31 8.37 -8.03
CA ILE A 10 0.82 8.38 -8.97
C ILE A 10 1.72 9.63 -8.82
N GLU A 11 1.14 10.75 -8.38
CA GLU A 11 1.84 12.01 -8.17
C GLU A 11 2.79 11.96 -6.97
N TYR A 12 2.58 11.03 -6.03
CA TYR A 12 3.45 10.85 -4.88
C TYR A 12 4.70 10.04 -5.24
N PRO A 13 5.92 10.54 -4.97
CA PRO A 13 7.16 9.80 -5.22
C PRO A 13 7.22 8.41 -4.57
N VAL A 14 6.62 8.22 -3.39
CA VAL A 14 6.51 6.92 -2.71
C VAL A 14 5.80 5.85 -3.55
N SER A 15 4.90 6.23 -4.47
CA SER A 15 4.17 5.30 -5.34
C SER A 15 5.12 4.48 -6.22
N ALA A 16 6.27 5.05 -6.60
CA ALA A 16 7.28 4.34 -7.36
C ALA A 16 7.92 3.19 -6.54
N GLN A 17 8.04 3.34 -5.22
CA GLN A 17 8.51 2.27 -4.34
C GLN A 17 7.41 1.24 -4.07
N PHE A 18 6.17 1.68 -3.82
CA PHE A 18 5.04 0.77 -3.68
C PHE A 18 4.85 -0.10 -4.92
N LYS A 19 4.96 0.47 -6.12
CA LYS A 19 4.94 -0.28 -7.37
C LYS A 19 6.01 -1.37 -7.40
N LYS A 20 7.23 -1.12 -6.93
CA LYS A 20 8.28 -2.16 -6.88
C LYS A 20 7.93 -3.27 -5.91
N ILE A 21 7.41 -2.93 -4.73
CA ILE A 21 6.95 -3.89 -3.72
C ILE A 21 5.85 -4.78 -4.31
N VAL A 22 4.83 -4.18 -4.93
CA VAL A 22 3.73 -4.94 -5.59
C VAL A 22 4.29 -5.86 -6.67
N LEU A 23 5.14 -5.33 -7.57
CA LEU A 23 5.71 -6.11 -8.66
C LEU A 23 6.56 -7.28 -8.16
N SER A 24 7.29 -7.12 -7.07
CA SER A 24 8.09 -8.18 -6.45
C SER A 24 7.19 -9.26 -5.84
N ASN A 25 6.19 -8.87 -5.03
CA ASN A 25 5.36 -9.82 -4.29
C ASN A 25 4.38 -10.59 -5.21
N MET A 26 3.92 -9.99 -6.31
CA MET A 26 3.02 -10.67 -7.26
C MET A 26 3.71 -11.76 -8.11
N GLU A 27 5.04 -11.84 -8.14
CA GLU A 27 5.75 -12.89 -8.89
C GLU A 27 5.52 -14.29 -8.32
N SER A 28 5.11 -14.39 -7.05
CA SER A 28 4.76 -15.64 -6.39
C SER A 28 3.39 -16.20 -6.80
N TYR A 29 2.57 -15.43 -7.53
CA TYR A 29 1.23 -15.81 -7.96
C TYR A 29 1.24 -16.48 -9.34
N ASP A 30 0.26 -17.33 -9.61
CA ASP A 30 0.12 -18.02 -10.89
C ASP A 30 -0.60 -17.17 -11.96
N GLY A 31 -0.37 -17.49 -13.23
CA GLY A 31 -1.07 -16.91 -14.38
C GLY A 31 -0.35 -15.74 -15.06
N THR A 32 -1.10 -14.98 -15.87
CA THR A 32 -0.61 -13.78 -16.55
C THR A 32 -0.33 -12.67 -15.55
N LYS A 33 0.50 -11.67 -15.93
CA LYS A 33 0.76 -10.50 -15.07
C LYS A 33 -0.51 -9.79 -14.59
N LYS A 34 -1.60 -9.81 -15.37
CA LYS A 34 -2.88 -9.22 -14.98
C LYS A 34 -3.58 -10.07 -13.91
N GLU A 35 -3.58 -11.39 -14.07
CA GLU A 35 -4.15 -12.34 -13.09
C GLU A 35 -3.35 -12.32 -11.79
N GLN A 36 -2.02 -12.38 -11.88
CA GLN A 36 -1.11 -12.24 -10.73
C GLN A 36 -1.39 -10.97 -9.93
N LEU A 37 -1.52 -9.83 -10.61
CA LEU A 37 -1.82 -8.56 -9.95
C LEU A 37 -3.19 -8.62 -9.27
N LYS A 38 -4.22 -9.15 -9.95
CA LYS A 38 -5.57 -9.27 -9.39
C LYS A 38 -5.55 -10.14 -8.12
N SER A 39 -4.94 -11.32 -8.18
CA SER A 39 -4.88 -12.25 -7.05
C SER A 39 -4.10 -11.67 -5.87
N PHE A 40 -2.95 -11.02 -6.12
CA PHE A 40 -2.20 -10.31 -5.09
C PHE A 40 -3.05 -9.23 -4.40
N LEU A 41 -3.74 -8.39 -5.18
CA LEU A 41 -4.57 -7.31 -4.64
C LEU A 41 -5.78 -7.84 -3.86
N GLU A 42 -6.41 -8.93 -4.32
CA GLU A 42 -7.51 -9.58 -3.61
C GLU A 42 -7.05 -10.19 -2.27
N ASP A 43 -5.87 -10.78 -2.22
CA ASP A 43 -5.31 -11.35 -0.99
C ASP A 43 -4.91 -10.26 0.01
N LEU A 44 -4.33 -9.15 -0.49
CA LEU A 44 -4.00 -8.00 0.35
C LEU A 44 -5.24 -7.37 0.96
N GLN A 45 -6.33 -7.24 0.21
CA GLN A 45 -7.60 -6.71 0.73
C GLN A 45 -8.24 -7.62 1.80
N LYS A 46 -8.06 -8.94 1.68
CA LYS A 46 -8.60 -9.90 2.66
C LYS A 46 -7.81 -9.91 3.96
N ASN A 47 -6.48 -9.80 3.88
CA ASN A 47 -5.60 -10.07 5.02
C ASN A 47 -4.84 -8.85 5.54
N GLY A 48 -4.59 -7.85 4.69
CA GLY A 48 -3.75 -6.69 4.98
C GLY A 48 -2.26 -7.03 5.15
N CYS A 49 -1.45 -6.01 5.40
CA CYS A 49 -0.02 -6.15 5.72
C CYS A 49 0.20 -6.91 7.04
N ILE A 50 -0.80 -6.90 7.93
CA ILE A 50 -0.74 -7.52 9.26
C ILE A 50 -0.48 -9.03 9.21
N CYS A 51 -0.85 -9.72 8.13
CA CYS A 51 -0.58 -11.16 7.97
C CYS A 51 0.87 -11.46 7.60
N GLY A 52 1.68 -10.43 7.33
CA GLY A 52 3.09 -10.57 6.96
C GLY A 52 3.33 -10.90 5.48
N MET A 53 2.31 -10.77 4.62
CA MET A 53 2.47 -11.02 3.18
C MET A 53 3.37 -10.01 2.47
N ILE A 54 3.61 -8.84 3.07
CA ILE A 54 4.49 -7.80 2.52
C ILE A 54 5.79 -7.80 3.30
N SER A 55 6.79 -8.51 2.78
CA SER A 55 8.07 -8.76 3.46
C SER A 55 8.77 -7.48 3.92
N GLU A 56 8.65 -6.42 3.12
CA GLU A 56 9.23 -5.09 3.34
C GLU A 56 8.64 -4.38 4.56
N PHE A 57 7.44 -4.79 4.99
CA PHE A 57 6.70 -4.16 6.08
C PHE A 57 6.44 -5.08 7.28
N VAL A 58 7.13 -6.23 7.36
CA VAL A 58 7.07 -7.13 8.53
C VAL A 58 7.82 -6.55 9.73
N TYR A 59 9.00 -5.96 9.50
CA TYR A 59 9.86 -5.48 10.57
C TYR A 59 9.67 -3.98 10.83
N ASN A 60 9.36 -3.64 12.08
CA ASN A 60 9.23 -2.24 12.53
C ASN A 60 10.47 -1.39 12.20
N SER A 61 11.68 -1.96 12.25
CA SER A 61 12.91 -1.23 11.89
C SER A 61 12.94 -0.81 10.43
N ASP A 62 12.39 -1.62 9.53
CA ASP A 62 12.38 -1.34 8.10
C ASP A 62 11.23 -0.40 7.75
N CYS A 63 10.04 -0.58 8.37
CA CYS A 63 8.98 0.42 8.32
C CYS A 63 9.45 1.79 8.80
N ARG A 64 10.26 1.86 9.87
CA ARG A 64 10.81 3.13 10.36
C ARG A 64 11.73 3.79 9.33
N LYS A 65 12.61 3.03 8.68
CA LYS A 65 13.50 3.57 7.64
C LYS A 65 12.70 4.06 6.44
N PHE A 66 11.76 3.24 5.97
CA PHE A 66 10.89 3.58 4.85
C PHE A 66 10.08 4.84 5.16
N TYR A 67 9.50 4.92 6.35
CA TYR A 67 8.75 6.08 6.82
C TYR A 67 9.61 7.35 6.85
N ILE A 68 10.82 7.31 7.42
CA ILE A 68 11.71 8.48 7.46
C ILE A 68 12.06 8.93 6.05
N GLN A 69 12.29 7.99 5.13
CA GLN A 69 12.65 8.29 3.74
C GLN A 69 11.49 8.92 2.95
N HIS A 70 10.25 8.57 3.28
CA HIS A 70 9.04 8.97 2.54
C HIS A 70 8.03 9.70 3.42
N LEU A 71 8.52 10.44 4.42
CA LEU A 71 7.70 11.00 5.50
C LEU A 71 6.61 11.92 4.97
N ASP A 72 6.97 12.88 4.13
CA ASP A 72 6.03 13.87 3.60
C ASP A 72 4.94 13.20 2.76
N ASP A 73 5.33 12.25 1.89
CA ASP A 73 4.38 11.52 1.04
C ASP A 73 3.36 10.73 1.87
N LEU A 74 3.83 9.97 2.86
CA LEU A 74 2.97 9.10 3.69
C LEU A 74 2.03 9.91 4.58
N GLU A 75 2.51 11.02 5.15
CA GLU A 75 1.68 11.91 5.96
C GLU A 75 0.62 12.63 5.10
N ASN A 76 0.99 13.09 3.90
CA ASN A 76 0.05 13.72 2.97
C ASN A 76 -1.02 12.74 2.48
N ILE A 77 -0.65 11.51 2.13
CA ILE A 77 -1.62 10.45 1.79
C ILE A 77 -2.57 10.21 2.98
N ARG A 78 -2.07 10.13 4.23
CA ARG A 78 -2.95 10.02 5.40
C ARG A 78 -3.93 11.20 5.47
N TYR A 79 -3.45 12.43 5.29
CA TYR A 79 -4.32 13.61 5.36
C TYR A 79 -5.41 13.58 4.30
N GLU A 80 -5.11 13.15 3.07
CA GLU A 80 -6.13 12.99 2.01
C GLU A 80 -7.17 11.93 2.37
N ILE A 81 -6.74 10.79 2.93
CA ILE A 81 -7.64 9.74 3.41
C ILE A 81 -8.55 10.29 4.52
N GLU A 82 -7.97 10.98 5.51
CA GLU A 82 -8.71 11.55 6.64
C GLU A 82 -9.70 12.64 6.20
N ASP A 83 -9.31 13.50 5.26
CA ASP A 83 -10.17 14.53 4.67
C ASP A 83 -11.35 13.89 3.92
N SER A 84 -11.10 12.84 3.12
CA SER A 84 -12.14 12.11 2.42
C SER A 84 -13.09 11.35 3.36
N LEU A 85 -12.61 10.85 4.49
CA LEU A 85 -13.43 10.16 5.49
C LEU A 85 -14.20 11.13 6.39
N GLY A 86 -13.72 12.37 6.53
CA GLY A 86 -14.22 13.34 7.50
C GLY A 86 -13.89 13.00 8.96
N GLU A 87 -13.05 11.99 9.20
CA GLU A 87 -12.55 11.62 10.53
C GLU A 87 -11.12 11.08 10.46
N SER A 88 -10.41 11.13 11.60
CA SER A 88 -9.06 10.58 11.69
C SER A 88 -9.05 9.05 11.59
N VAL A 89 -8.07 8.51 10.85
CA VAL A 89 -7.90 7.07 10.73
C VAL A 89 -7.37 6.50 12.06
N LYS A 90 -8.09 5.52 12.60
CA LYS A 90 -7.77 4.92 13.90
C LYS A 90 -6.72 3.83 13.76
N ASN A 91 -5.58 3.99 14.43
CA ASN A 91 -4.58 2.94 14.62
C ASN A 91 -5.08 1.90 15.65
N ARG A 92 -6.01 1.04 15.22
CA ARG A 92 -6.71 0.07 16.08
C ARG A 92 -5.77 -0.95 16.72
N HIS A 93 -4.68 -1.27 16.03
CA HIS A 93 -3.69 -2.25 16.48
C HIS A 93 -2.60 -1.63 17.38
N ARG A 94 -2.67 -0.33 17.67
CA ARG A 94 -1.69 0.41 18.49
C ARG A 94 -0.25 0.19 18.02
N LEU A 95 -0.09 0.10 16.69
CA LEU A 95 1.22 -0.06 16.06
C LEU A 95 2.06 1.20 16.28
N PRO A 96 3.39 1.11 16.23
CA PRO A 96 4.21 2.30 16.07
C PRO A 96 3.72 3.12 14.88
N HIS A 97 3.69 4.45 15.02
CA HIS A 97 3.14 5.38 14.03
C HIS A 97 3.69 5.14 12.62
N TYR A 98 5.00 4.94 12.50
CA TYR A 98 5.68 4.66 11.23
C TYR A 98 5.19 3.36 10.58
N THR A 99 4.94 2.30 11.35
CA THR A 99 4.45 1.02 10.83
C THR A 99 3.01 1.16 10.38
N PHE A 100 2.19 1.82 11.20
CA PHE A 100 0.81 2.11 10.86
C PHE A 100 0.70 2.88 9.54
N LEU A 101 1.52 3.91 9.33
CA LEU A 101 1.49 4.71 8.10
C LEU A 101 1.99 3.95 6.88
N CYS A 102 3.06 3.16 7.01
CA CYS A 102 3.52 2.32 5.90
C CYS A 102 2.40 1.37 5.44
N TRP A 103 1.72 0.71 6.38
CA TRP A 103 0.64 -0.23 6.07
C TRP A 103 -0.57 0.49 5.50
N LEU A 104 -1.05 1.56 6.15
CA LEU A 104 -2.22 2.33 5.71
C LEU A 104 -2.04 2.81 4.27
N CYS A 105 -0.94 3.51 3.97
CA CYS A 105 -0.74 4.10 2.66
C CYS A 105 -0.51 3.04 1.57
N PHE A 106 0.16 1.93 1.91
CA PHE A 106 0.38 0.85 0.94
C PHE A 106 -0.92 0.09 0.62
N GLU A 107 -1.71 -0.23 1.63
CA GLU A 107 -3.00 -0.90 1.46
C GLU A 107 -3.97 -0.02 0.66
N GLU A 108 -4.04 1.27 0.98
CA GLU A 108 -4.87 2.23 0.25
C GLU A 108 -4.42 2.37 -1.21
N TYR A 109 -3.12 2.48 -1.48
CA TYR A 109 -2.57 2.48 -2.83
C TYR A 109 -2.98 1.24 -3.63
N CYS A 110 -2.91 0.06 -3.00
CA CYS A 110 -3.31 -1.18 -3.65
C CYS A 110 -4.82 -1.27 -3.87
N PHE A 111 -5.62 -0.78 -2.93
CA PHE A 111 -7.07 -0.71 -3.06
C PHE A 111 -7.50 0.19 -4.22
N ASP A 112 -6.90 1.37 -4.36
CA ASP A 112 -7.15 2.28 -5.48
C ASP A 112 -6.80 1.65 -6.84
N ILE A 113 -5.66 0.94 -6.94
CA ILE A 113 -5.31 0.19 -8.16
C ILE A 113 -6.37 -0.87 -8.48
N TYR A 114 -6.81 -1.62 -7.47
CA TYR A 114 -7.80 -2.67 -7.64
C TYR A 114 -9.10 -2.09 -8.21
N ARG A 115 -9.62 -1.05 -7.54
CA ARG A 115 -10.83 -0.33 -7.94
C ARG A 115 -10.74 0.23 -9.37
N ASN A 116 -9.62 0.84 -9.75
CA ASN A 116 -9.48 1.46 -11.07
C ASN A 116 -9.16 0.47 -12.22
N SER A 117 -8.87 -0.79 -11.90
CA SER A 117 -8.39 -1.79 -12.86
C SER A 117 -9.28 -3.02 -12.99
N PHE A 118 -10.07 -3.35 -11.97
CA PHE A 118 -10.83 -4.60 -11.88
C PHE A 118 -12.29 -4.43 -11.43
N GLU A 119 -12.68 -3.24 -10.96
CA GLU A 119 -14.08 -2.82 -10.75
C GLU A 119 -14.52 -1.85 -11.86
#